data_AF-A0A1I0PZW5-F1
#
_entry.id   AF-A0A1I0PZW5-F1
#
_cell.length_a   1.000
_cell.length_b   1.000
_cell.length_c   1.000
_cell.angle_alpha   90.00
_cell.angle_beta   90.00
_cell.angle_gamma   90.00
#
_symmetry.space_group_name_H-M   'P 1'
#
loop_
_entity.id
_entity.type
_entity.pdbx_description
1 polymer ?
#
loop_
_entity_poly.entity_id
_entity_poly.type
_entity_poly.pdbx_seq_one_letter_code
_entity_poly.pdbx_strand_id
1 'polypeptide(L)'
;MDCPNCGADLLAFPVPDAVREHLPDDRASATVCTHCLRVAPSDDTVAEYPDFSRASEAFPDDGETAAVLASLLALLDRLVLHRQDADAVADIAERRGVDVLLFLDRVAADDTVDPELDVTRRRTQLEQLI
;
A
#
# COMPACT_ATOMS: atom_id res chain seq x y z
N MET A 1 -8.26 -7.12 -14.33
CA MET A 1 -8.93 -5.81 -14.44
C MET A 1 -7.83 -4.78 -14.62
N ASP A 2 -8.05 -3.80 -15.47
CA ASP A 2 -7.05 -2.76 -15.76
C ASP A 2 -7.28 -1.56 -14.84
N CYS A 3 -6.19 -0.91 -14.43
CA CYS A 3 -6.24 0.25 -13.56
C CYS A 3 -6.98 1.40 -14.26
N PRO A 4 -8.04 1.98 -13.67
CA PRO A 4 -8.78 3.07 -14.30
C PRO A 4 -7.99 4.38 -14.40
N ASN A 5 -6.86 4.50 -13.69
CA ASN A 5 -6.00 5.67 -13.72
C ASN A 5 -4.98 5.60 -14.87
N CYS A 6 -4.27 4.48 -15.02
CA CYS A 6 -3.16 4.36 -15.98
C CYS A 6 -3.28 3.19 -16.98
N GLY A 7 -4.27 2.32 -16.85
CA GLY A 7 -4.52 1.17 -17.74
C GLY A 7 -3.61 -0.04 -17.51
N ALA A 8 -2.71 -0.02 -16.52
CA ALA A 8 -1.86 -1.16 -16.18
C ALA A 8 -2.59 -2.25 -15.40
N ASP A 9 -1.95 -3.41 -15.24
CA ASP A 9 -2.51 -4.54 -14.50
C ASP A 9 -2.79 -4.19 -13.02
N LEU A 10 -3.82 -4.84 -12.47
CA LEU A 10 -4.16 -4.77 -11.04
C LEU A 10 -3.88 -6.12 -10.37
N LEU A 11 -3.24 -6.08 -9.21
CA LEU A 11 -3.10 -7.22 -8.32
C LEU A 11 -4.17 -7.11 -7.24
N ALA A 12 -5.02 -8.13 -7.11
CA ALA A 12 -6.03 -8.20 -6.06
C ALA A 12 -5.46 -8.97 -4.85
N PHE A 13 -5.75 -8.49 -3.64
CA PHE A 13 -5.28 -9.08 -2.40
C PHE A 13 -6.33 -9.00 -1.29
N PRO A 14 -6.36 -9.98 -0.35
CA PRO A 14 -7.18 -9.86 0.85
C PRO A 14 -6.62 -8.76 1.77
N VAL A 15 -7.50 -7.94 2.34
CA VAL A 15 -7.11 -6.94 3.35
C VAL A 15 -6.75 -7.67 4.65
N PRO A 16 -5.52 -7.53 5.16
CA PRO A 16 -5.12 -8.19 6.40
C PRO A 16 -6.00 -7.79 7.58
N ASP A 17 -6.35 -8.76 8.43
CA ASP A 17 -7.20 -8.52 9.61
C ASP A 17 -6.63 -7.40 10.50
N ALA A 18 -5.30 -7.35 10.63
CA ALA A 18 -4.59 -6.40 11.49
C ALA A 18 -4.76 -4.93 11.08
N VAL A 19 -5.09 -4.63 9.82
CA VAL A 19 -5.21 -3.24 9.33
C VAL A 19 -6.65 -2.88 8.94
N ARG A 20 -7.57 -3.85 8.97
CA ARG A 20 -8.95 -3.65 8.48
C ARG A 20 -9.68 -2.53 9.20
N GLU A 21 -9.46 -2.36 10.51
CA GLU A 21 -10.10 -1.29 11.30
C GLU A 21 -9.59 0.12 10.99
N HIS A 22 -8.41 0.22 10.37
CA HIS A 22 -7.77 1.49 9.99
C HIS A 22 -8.10 1.93 8.57
N LEU A 23 -8.72 1.06 7.77
CA LEU A 23 -9.12 1.40 6.42
C LEU A 23 -10.48 2.10 6.39
N PRO A 24 -10.67 3.08 5.49
CA PRO A 24 -11.95 3.79 5.36
C PRO A 24 -13.07 2.92 4.80
N ASP A 25 -12.74 1.81 4.14
CA ASP A 25 -13.67 0.88 3.51
C ASP A 25 -13.72 -0.46 4.27
N ASP A 26 -14.90 -1.07 4.33
CA ASP A 26 -15.14 -2.36 5.01
C ASP A 26 -14.93 -3.59 4.10
N ARG A 27 -14.39 -3.38 2.90
CA ARG A 27 -14.21 -4.44 1.90
C ARG A 27 -13.12 -5.42 2.33
N ALA A 28 -13.42 -6.70 2.14
CA ALA A 28 -12.50 -7.80 2.49
C ALA A 28 -11.27 -7.89 1.58
N SER A 29 -11.29 -7.22 0.43
CA SER A 29 -10.22 -7.26 -0.56
C SER A 29 -10.01 -5.89 -1.18
N ALA A 30 -8.79 -5.66 -1.65
CA ALA A 30 -8.37 -4.46 -2.35
C ALA A 30 -7.56 -4.83 -3.58
N THR A 31 -7.32 -3.85 -4.44
CA THR A 31 -6.45 -3.97 -5.60
C THR A 31 -5.33 -2.95 -5.50
N VAL A 32 -4.13 -3.32 -5.94
CA VAL A 32 -3.00 -2.40 -6.14
C VAL A 32 -2.60 -2.43 -7.61
N CYS A 33 -2.39 -1.26 -8.20
CA CYS A 33 -1.89 -1.15 -9.56
C CYS A 33 -0.39 -1.46 -9.64
N THR A 34 0.01 -2.24 -10.65
CA THR A 34 1.42 -2.61 -10.87
C THR A 34 2.29 -1.48 -11.42
N HIS A 35 1.73 -0.30 -11.67
CA HIS A 35 2.47 0.84 -12.23
C HIS A 35 2.29 2.10 -11.39
N CYS A 36 1.05 2.56 -11.19
CA CYS A 36 0.83 3.79 -10.41
C CYS A 36 0.66 3.58 -8.91
N LEU A 37 0.80 2.33 -8.44
CA LEU A 37 0.67 1.91 -7.05
C LEU A 37 -0.62 2.37 -6.36
N ARG A 38 -1.62 2.80 -7.13
CA ARG A 38 -2.92 3.18 -6.62
C ARG A 38 -3.58 1.96 -6.00
N VAL A 39 -4.07 2.14 -4.78
CA VAL A 39 -4.82 1.10 -4.06
C VAL A 39 -6.30 1.50 -3.98
N ALA A 40 -7.17 0.55 -4.30
CA ALA A 40 -8.62 0.76 -4.29
C ALA A 40 -9.34 -0.46 -3.70
N PRO A 41 -10.46 -0.26 -2.99
CA PRO A 41 -11.29 -1.36 -2.49
C PRO A 41 -11.82 -2.19 -3.66
N SER A 42 -11.98 -3.50 -3.45
CA SER A 42 -12.49 -4.45 -4.44
C SER A 42 -13.69 -5.22 -3.89
N ASP A 43 -14.69 -5.44 -4.76
CA ASP A 43 -15.81 -6.35 -4.48
C ASP A 43 -15.40 -7.82 -4.68
N ASP A 44 -14.32 -8.08 -5.41
CA ASP A 44 -13.84 -9.44 -5.67
C ASP A 44 -13.19 -10.01 -4.41
N THR A 45 -13.74 -11.11 -3.92
CA THR A 45 -13.17 -11.83 -2.77
C THR A 45 -11.98 -12.67 -3.22
N VAL A 46 -10.79 -12.36 -2.69
CA VAL A 46 -9.57 -13.12 -2.93
C VAL A 46 -9.08 -13.69 -1.61
N ALA A 47 -8.67 -14.96 -1.59
CA ALA A 47 -8.20 -15.62 -0.38
C ALA A 47 -6.67 -15.63 -0.25
N GLU A 48 -5.95 -15.46 -1.37
CA GLU A 48 -4.50 -15.59 -1.44
C GLU A 48 -3.84 -14.24 -1.73
N TYR A 49 -2.68 -14.01 -1.13
CA TYR A 49 -1.88 -12.83 -1.45
C TYR A 49 -1.20 -13.00 -2.81
N PRO A 50 -1.26 -12.00 -3.69
CA PRO A 50 -0.56 -12.02 -4.96
C PRO A 50 0.95 -11.83 -4.75
N ASP A 51 1.71 -12.06 -5.81
CA ASP A 51 3.11 -11.67 -5.87
C ASP A 51 3.23 -10.15 -6.06
N PHE A 52 3.50 -9.43 -4.97
CA PHE A 52 3.63 -7.97 -4.97
C PHE A 52 4.91 -7.46 -5.66
N SER A 53 5.91 -8.32 -5.89
CA SER A 53 7.11 -7.94 -6.66
C SER A 53 6.77 -7.54 -8.10
N ARG A 54 5.62 -8.00 -8.61
CA ARG A 54 5.06 -7.58 -9.91
C ARG A 54 4.63 -6.12 -9.94
N ALA A 55 4.42 -5.49 -8.79
CA ALA A 55 4.12 -4.07 -8.69
C ALA A 55 5.37 -3.24 -8.40
N SER A 56 6.24 -3.68 -7.48
CA SER A 56 7.56 -3.10 -7.25
C SER A 56 8.43 -4.08 -6.46
N GLU A 57 9.72 -4.16 -6.78
CA GLU A 57 10.69 -4.96 -6.03
C GLU A 57 10.93 -4.43 -4.60
N ALA A 58 10.40 -3.25 -4.27
CA ALA A 58 10.44 -2.70 -2.93
C ALA A 58 9.56 -3.48 -1.93
N PHE A 59 8.52 -4.17 -2.39
CA PHE A 59 7.66 -4.96 -1.53
C PHE A 59 8.39 -6.18 -0.95
N PRO A 60 8.11 -6.56 0.30
CA PRO A 60 8.66 -7.78 0.89
C PRO A 60 8.04 -9.04 0.26
N ASP A 61 8.77 -10.15 0.33
CA ASP A 61 8.30 -11.46 -0.17
C ASP A 61 7.12 -12.04 0.64
N ASP A 62 6.94 -11.59 1.90
CA ASP A 62 5.81 -11.99 2.74
C ASP A 62 4.53 -11.26 2.29
N GLY A 63 3.60 -12.01 1.69
CA GLY A 63 2.41 -11.46 1.06
C GLY A 63 1.47 -10.71 2.01
N GLU A 64 1.35 -11.13 3.27
CA GLU A 64 0.55 -10.39 4.27
C GLU A 64 1.21 -9.05 4.61
N THR A 65 2.52 -9.06 4.87
CA THR A 65 3.27 -7.84 5.16
C THR A 65 3.27 -6.89 3.96
N ALA A 66 3.37 -7.41 2.74
CA ALA A 66 3.23 -6.62 1.52
C ALA A 66 1.82 -6.01 1.39
N ALA A 67 0.77 -6.75 1.75
CA ALA A 67 -0.60 -6.23 1.79
C ALA A 67 -0.80 -5.15 2.86
N VAL A 68 -0.11 -5.24 4.01
CA VAL A 68 -0.08 -4.15 5.01
C VAL A 68 0.52 -2.88 4.41
N LEU A 69 1.64 -2.97 3.69
CA LEU A 69 2.26 -1.82 3.02
C LEU A 69 1.39 -1.25 1.90
N ALA A 70 0.72 -2.10 1.11
CA ALA A 70 -0.23 -1.65 0.11
C ALA A 70 -1.40 -0.91 0.78
N SER A 71 -1.90 -1.41 1.92
CA SER A 71 -2.93 -0.74 2.71
C SER A 71 -2.46 0.62 3.22
N LEU A 72 -1.20 0.75 3.63
CA LEU A 72 -0.59 2.02 3.99
C LEU A 72 -0.58 3.00 2.80
N LEU A 73 -0.21 2.56 1.60
CA LEU A 73 -0.23 3.41 0.40
C LEU A 73 -1.62 4.01 0.13
N ALA A 74 -2.69 3.24 0.38
CA ALA A 74 -4.06 3.74 0.28
C ALA A 74 -4.34 4.90 1.24
N LEU A 75 -3.85 4.81 2.49
CA LEU A 75 -4.00 5.86 3.50
C LEU A 75 -3.12 7.08 3.18
N LEU A 76 -1.92 6.86 2.65
CA LEU A 76 -0.99 7.93 2.28
C LEU A 76 -1.50 8.80 1.14
N ASP A 77 -2.26 8.24 0.19
CA ASP A 77 -2.91 9.02 -0.88
C ASP A 77 -3.69 10.22 -0.29
N ARG A 78 -4.42 9.96 0.79
CA ARG A 78 -5.17 10.97 1.56
C ARG A 78 -4.69 11.11 3.00
N LEU A 79 -3.37 11.16 3.20
CA LEU A 79 -2.76 11.19 4.54
C LEU A 79 -3.37 12.24 5.48
N VAL A 80 -3.75 13.43 4.96
CA VAL A 80 -4.34 14.49 5.78
C VAL A 80 -5.61 14.05 6.50
N LEU A 81 -6.41 13.20 5.87
CA LEU A 81 -7.66 12.66 6.43
C LEU A 81 -7.42 11.46 7.35
N HIS A 82 -6.38 10.66 7.06
CA HIS A 82 -6.13 9.36 7.70
C HIS A 82 -4.81 9.33 8.49
N ARG A 83 -4.42 10.45 9.14
CA ARG A 83 -3.11 10.53 9.82
C ARG A 83 -2.92 9.48 10.90
N GLN A 84 -3.93 9.31 11.76
CA GLN A 84 -3.85 8.36 12.89
C GLN A 84 -3.87 6.92 12.39
N ASP A 85 -4.65 6.64 11.35
CA ASP A 85 -4.71 5.32 10.74
C ASP A 85 -3.41 4.97 10.02
N ALA A 86 -2.82 5.92 9.29
CA ALA A 86 -1.55 5.74 8.60
C ALA A 86 -0.40 5.49 9.58
N ASP A 87 -0.37 6.24 10.68
CA ASP A 87 0.56 6.03 11.80
C ASP A 87 0.42 4.60 12.35
N ALA A 88 -0.79 4.21 12.76
CA ALA A 88 -1.05 2.86 13.29
C ALA A 88 -0.67 1.73 12.31
N VAL A 89 -0.97 1.89 11.02
CA VAL A 89 -0.62 0.89 10.00
C VAL A 89 0.89 0.83 9.75
N ALA A 90 1.60 1.96 9.76
CA ALA A 90 3.06 1.99 9.67
C ALA A 90 3.68 1.24 10.85
N ASP A 91 3.19 1.52 12.05
CA ASP A 91 3.58 0.91 13.32
C ASP A 91 3.38 -0.63 13.32
N ILE A 92 2.30 -1.09 12.67
CA ILE A 92 1.99 -2.51 12.42
C ILE A 92 2.97 -3.16 11.44
N ALA A 93 3.40 -2.43 10.41
CA ALA A 93 4.39 -2.90 9.43
C ALA A 93 5.80 -2.99 10.06
N GLU A 94 6.19 -2.01 10.88
CA GLU A 94 7.48 -2.01 11.59
C GLU A 94 7.59 -3.17 12.58
N ARG A 95 6.50 -3.49 13.30
CA ARG A 95 6.44 -4.67 14.16
C ARG A 95 6.59 -6.00 13.40
N ARG A 96 6.32 -6.01 12.09
CA ARG A 96 6.56 -7.15 11.19
C ARG A 96 7.97 -7.17 10.61
N GLY A 97 8.83 -6.20 10.97
CA GLY A 97 10.23 -6.15 10.56
C GLY A 97 10.50 -5.37 9.28
N VAL A 98 9.54 -4.56 8.80
CA VAL A 98 9.74 -3.68 7.64
C VAL A 98 10.06 -2.27 8.10
N ASP A 99 11.10 -1.67 7.53
CA ASP A 99 11.35 -0.23 7.63
C ASP A 99 10.47 0.51 6.61
N VAL A 100 9.42 1.18 7.11
CA VAL A 100 8.40 1.83 6.27
C VAL A 100 8.98 3.02 5.50
N LEU A 101 9.87 3.81 6.11
CA LEU A 101 10.49 4.95 5.43
C LEU A 101 11.43 4.49 4.34
N LEU A 102 12.20 3.41 4.59
CA LEU A 102 13.06 2.80 3.58
C LEU A 102 12.24 2.19 2.43
N PHE A 103 11.09 1.58 2.73
CA PHE A 103 10.17 1.10 1.70
C PHE A 103 9.72 2.25 0.79
N LEU A 104 9.25 3.37 1.36
CA LEU A 104 8.83 4.53 0.58
C LEU A 104 9.99 5.15 -0.22
N ASP A 105 11.20 5.17 0.33
CA ASP A 105 12.40 5.62 -0.40
C ASP A 105 12.72 4.73 -1.59
N ARG A 106 12.61 3.42 -1.45
CA ARG A 106 12.82 2.47 -2.56
C ARG A 106 11.77 2.65 -3.64
N VAL A 107 10.50 2.78 -3.25
CA VAL A 107 9.40 3.05 -4.19
C VAL A 107 9.62 4.37 -4.92
N ALA A 108 10.05 5.42 -4.23
CA ALA A 108 10.33 6.72 -4.85
C ALA A 108 11.55 6.70 -5.80
N ALA A 109 12.45 5.73 -5.64
CA ALA A 109 13.63 5.53 -6.49
C ALA A 109 13.43 4.47 -7.59
N ASP A 110 12.27 3.83 -7.64
CA ASP A 110 11.96 2.75 -8.58
C ASP A 110 11.43 3.35 -9.90
N ASP A 111 12.28 3.34 -10.93
CA ASP A 111 11.95 3.86 -12.26
C ASP A 111 10.92 2.99 -13.03
N THR A 112 10.55 1.83 -12.49
CA THR A 112 9.55 0.92 -13.11
C THR A 112 8.11 1.28 -12.73
N VAL A 113 7.92 2.14 -11.73
CA VAL A 113 6.63 2.62 -11.26
C VAL A 113 6.50 4.14 -11.44
N ASP A 114 5.26 4.62 -11.57
CA ASP A 114 4.94 6.06 -11.61
C ASP A 114 3.80 6.33 -10.62
N PRO A 115 4.12 6.40 -9.31
CA PRO A 115 3.11 6.46 -8.26
C PRO A 115 2.18 7.67 -8.42
N GLU A 116 0.87 7.46 -8.29
CA GLU A 116 -0.10 8.56 -8.36
C GLU A 116 0.05 9.53 -7.18
N LEU A 117 0.47 9.00 -6.03
CA LEU A 117 0.81 9.80 -4.86
C LEU A 117 2.23 10.36 -4.95
N ASP A 118 2.43 11.56 -4.40
CA ASP A 118 3.77 12.12 -4.20
C ASP A 118 4.47 11.39 -3.03
N VAL A 119 5.08 10.23 -3.33
CA VAL A 119 5.69 9.33 -2.34
C VAL A 119 6.74 10.05 -1.50
N THR A 120 7.61 10.86 -2.12
CA THR A 120 8.64 11.62 -1.41
C THR A 120 8.02 12.57 -0.39
N ARG A 121 6.99 13.33 -0.78
CA ARG A 121 6.29 14.21 0.16
C ARG A 121 5.55 13.45 1.25
N ARG A 122 4.90 12.34 0.93
CA ARG A 122 4.17 11.52 1.91
C ARG A 122 5.10 10.87 2.92
N ARG A 123 6.27 10.42 2.49
CA ARG A 123 7.34 9.94 3.38
C ARG A 123 7.71 10.99 4.41
N THR A 124 8.08 12.20 3.98
CA THR A 124 8.46 13.28 4.91
C THR A 124 7.33 13.64 5.87
N GLN A 125 6.08 13.58 5.41
CA GLN A 125 4.93 13.82 6.28
C GLN A 125 4.71 12.70 7.30
N LEU A 126 4.92 11.44 6.91
CA LEU A 126 4.81 10.28 7.79
C LEU A 126 5.93 10.27 8.85
N GLU A 127 7.16 10.60 8.46
CA GLU A 127 8.32 10.74 9.36
C GLU A 127 8.09 11.79 10.46
N GLN A 128 7.19 12.76 10.26
CA GLN A 128 6.82 13.73 11.30
C GLN A 128 5.75 13.22 12.27
N LEU A 129 5.13 12.08 11.97
CA LEU A 129 4.08 11.46 12.80
C LEU A 129 4.65 10.37 13.72
N ILE A 130 5.62 9.59 13.23
CA ILE A 130 6.25 8.44 13.94
C ILE A 130 7.45 8.86 14.81
#